data_AF-A0A2S8NT19-F1
#
_entry.id   AF-A0A2S8NT19-F1
#
_cell.length_a   1.000
_cell.length_b   1.000
_cell.length_c   1.000
_cell.angle_alpha   90.00
_cell.angle_beta   90.00
_cell.angle_gamma   90.00
#
_symmetry.space_group_name_H-M   'P 1'
#
loop_
_entity.id
_entity.type
_entity.pdbx_description
1 polymer ?
#
loop_
_entity_poly.entity_id
_entity_poly.type
_entity_poly.pdbx_seq_one_letter_code
_entity_poly.pdbx_strand_id
1 'polypeptide(L)'
;MLTNNFAEKEISGMISKLDITNMQLNNSLSKNNSLFELITKHKTILFSINSLKYPELDSLAGKIIIQDLKELTTLKPVNQKINVVLDEFNVFANETIVNLINKSRSFNYQCFLSFQTTNDLKTNNMNLTDTIFGNVSNIVCHNIKDPNTAEYVASVFGTQETEKITHQLD
;
A
#
# COMPACT_ATOMS: atom_id res chain seq x y z
N MET A 1 -25.33 32.20 -17.54
CA MET A 1 -24.17 32.12 -18.44
C MET A 1 -22.84 31.82 -17.72
N LEU A 2 -22.65 32.17 -16.44
CA LEU A 2 -21.41 31.86 -15.69
C LEU A 2 -21.32 30.42 -15.14
N THR A 3 -22.44 29.71 -15.02
CA THR A 3 -22.49 28.35 -14.44
C THR A 3 -22.10 27.25 -15.43
N ASN A 4 -22.38 27.40 -16.73
CA ASN A 4 -22.01 26.41 -17.74
C ASN A 4 -20.49 26.31 -17.94
N ASN A 5 -19.78 27.44 -17.93
CA ASN A 5 -18.32 27.45 -18.11
C ASN A 5 -17.56 26.80 -16.95
N PHE A 6 -18.11 26.80 -15.73
CA PHE A 6 -17.50 26.12 -14.60
C PHE A 6 -17.64 24.60 -14.72
N ALA A 7 -18.84 24.12 -15.06
CA ALA A 7 -19.10 22.70 -15.28
C ALA A 7 -18.29 22.12 -16.45
N GLU A 8 -18.17 22.84 -17.57
CA GLU A 8 -17.36 22.41 -18.72
C GLU A 8 -15.87 22.34 -18.39
N LYS A 9 -15.37 23.25 -17.55
CA LYS A 9 -13.96 23.27 -17.14
C LYS A 9 -13.64 22.12 -16.16
N GLU A 10 -14.55 21.79 -15.27
CA GLU A 10 -14.43 20.61 -14.40
C GLU A 10 -14.49 19.31 -15.19
N ILE A 11 -15.44 19.19 -16.13
CA ILE A 11 -15.56 18.04 -17.03
C ILE A 11 -14.29 17.87 -17.88
N SER A 12 -13.75 18.97 -18.43
CA SER A 12 -12.49 18.95 -19.18
C SER A 12 -11.29 18.55 -18.30
N GLY A 13 -11.26 19.01 -17.05
CA GLY A 13 -10.26 18.59 -16.07
C GLY A 13 -10.36 17.09 -15.71
N MET A 14 -11.58 16.56 -15.58
CA MET A 14 -11.82 15.14 -15.36
C MET A 14 -11.42 14.30 -16.58
N ILE A 15 -11.78 14.72 -17.80
CA ILE A 15 -11.38 14.07 -19.06
C ILE A 15 -9.85 14.04 -19.17
N SER A 16 -9.18 15.17 -18.90
CA SER A 16 -7.72 15.24 -18.93
C SER A 16 -7.07 14.28 -17.94
N LYS A 17 -7.61 14.17 -16.71
CA LYS A 17 -7.15 13.17 -15.71
C LYS A 17 -7.39 11.74 -16.18
N LEU A 18 -8.54 11.48 -16.82
CA LEU A 18 -8.94 10.16 -17.31
C LEU A 18 -8.08 9.73 -18.51
N ASP A 19 -7.77 10.65 -19.42
CA ASP A 19 -6.87 10.42 -20.55
C ASP A 19 -5.44 10.13 -20.10
N ILE A 20 -4.91 10.90 -19.15
CA ILE A 20 -3.59 10.65 -18.58
C ILE A 20 -3.54 9.27 -17.89
N THR A 21 -4.59 8.91 -17.15
CA THR A 21 -4.73 7.61 -16.48
C THR A 21 -4.81 6.47 -17.50
N ASN A 22 -5.62 6.63 -18.55
CA ASN A 22 -5.73 5.68 -19.66
C ASN A 22 -4.43 5.52 -20.44
N MET A 23 -3.68 6.59 -20.66
CA MET A 23 -2.44 6.58 -21.44
C MET A 23 -1.31 5.84 -20.71
N GLN A 24 -1.30 5.88 -19.37
CA GLN A 24 -0.33 5.13 -18.55
C GLN A 24 -0.75 3.67 -18.33
N LEU A 25 -2.04 3.39 -18.18
CA LEU A 25 -2.57 2.02 -18.01
C LEU A 25 -2.55 1.22 -19.34
N ASN A 26 -2.95 1.81 -20.47
CA ASN A 26 -3.01 1.11 -21.77
C ASN A 26 -1.64 0.72 -22.34
N ASN A 27 -0.57 1.39 -21.93
CA ASN A 27 0.79 1.01 -22.36
C ASN A 27 1.39 -0.15 -21.55
N SER A 28 0.81 -0.52 -20.40
CA SER A 28 1.33 -1.62 -19.56
C SER A 28 0.39 -2.83 -19.49
N LEU A 29 -0.93 -2.64 -19.62
CA LEU A 29 -1.87 -3.74 -19.84
C LEU A 29 -1.98 -4.01 -21.34
N SER A 30 -1.28 -5.04 -21.82
CA SER A 30 -1.50 -5.56 -23.17
C SER A 30 -3.01 -5.70 -23.41
N LYS A 31 -3.52 -5.19 -24.53
CA LYS A 31 -4.95 -5.10 -24.95
C LYS A 31 -5.86 -6.32 -24.68
N ASN A 32 -5.31 -7.46 -24.27
CA ASN A 32 -6.00 -8.74 -24.18
C ASN A 32 -5.93 -9.45 -22.81
N ASN A 33 -5.20 -8.95 -21.81
CA ASN A 33 -5.09 -9.67 -20.52
C ASN A 33 -5.66 -8.83 -19.37
N SER A 34 -6.78 -9.27 -18.80
CA SER A 34 -7.33 -8.69 -17.58
C SER A 34 -6.43 -8.99 -16.38
N LEU A 35 -6.47 -8.15 -15.34
CA LEU A 35 -5.73 -8.40 -14.09
C LEU A 35 -6.10 -9.77 -13.50
N PHE A 36 -7.37 -10.17 -13.61
CA PHE A 36 -7.88 -11.49 -13.25
C PHE A 36 -7.16 -12.63 -13.99
N GLU A 37 -6.99 -12.51 -15.31
CA GLU A 37 -6.33 -13.53 -16.12
C GLU A 37 -4.84 -13.67 -15.77
N LEU A 38 -4.15 -12.55 -15.57
CA LEU A 38 -2.73 -12.55 -15.20
C LEU A 38 -2.52 -13.21 -13.83
N ILE A 39 -3.38 -12.87 -12.88
CA ILE A 39 -3.36 -13.45 -11.54
C ILE A 39 -3.67 -14.94 -11.58
N THR A 40 -4.75 -15.37 -12.24
CA THR A 40 -5.13 -16.80 -12.33
C THR A 40 -4.07 -17.64 -13.05
N LYS A 41 -3.31 -17.05 -13.98
CA LYS A 41 -2.14 -17.69 -14.62
C LYS A 41 -0.85 -17.59 -13.80
N HIS A 42 -0.90 -17.18 -12.53
CA HIS A 42 0.24 -17.02 -11.63
C HIS A 42 1.37 -16.16 -12.20
N LYS A 43 1.03 -15.08 -12.92
CA LYS A 43 2.01 -14.14 -13.46
C LYS A 43 2.41 -13.11 -12.42
N THR A 44 3.65 -12.65 -12.51
CA THR A 44 4.15 -11.49 -11.77
C THR A 44 3.74 -10.21 -12.50
N ILE A 45 3.18 -9.25 -11.76
CA ILE A 45 2.75 -7.97 -12.28
C ILE A 45 3.53 -6.89 -11.52
N LEU A 46 4.17 -5.98 -12.25
CA LEU A 46 4.87 -4.84 -11.69
C LEU A 46 4.18 -3.56 -12.14
N PHE A 47 3.66 -2.80 -11.19
CA PHE A 47 3.18 -1.45 -11.42
C PHE A 47 4.31 -0.47 -11.14
N SER A 48 4.86 0.12 -12.20
CA SER A 48 5.90 1.15 -12.10
C SER A 48 5.29 2.50 -12.44
N ILE A 49 4.96 3.28 -11.41
CA ILE A 49 4.42 4.64 -11.57
C ILE A 49 5.55 5.64 -11.31
N ASN A 50 5.65 6.68 -12.15
CA ASN A 50 6.68 7.70 -12.00
C ASN A 50 6.20 8.82 -11.06
N SER A 51 6.41 8.59 -9.76
CA SER A 51 6.03 9.48 -8.66
C SER A 51 6.56 10.90 -8.79
N LEU A 52 7.81 11.03 -9.25
CA LEU A 52 8.47 12.32 -9.44
C LEU A 52 7.81 13.16 -10.52
N LYS A 53 7.26 12.53 -11.55
CA LYS A 53 6.66 13.22 -12.68
C LYS A 53 5.19 13.56 -12.44
N TYR A 54 4.47 12.74 -11.67
CA TYR A 54 3.03 12.88 -11.50
C TYR A 54 2.51 12.46 -10.10
N PRO A 55 2.82 13.23 -9.05
CA PRO A 55 2.44 12.87 -7.68
C PRO A 55 0.92 12.73 -7.45
N GLU A 56 0.08 13.47 -8.19
CA GLU A 56 -1.39 13.30 -8.12
C GLU A 56 -1.87 11.98 -8.76
N LEU A 57 -1.16 11.48 -9.78
CA LEU A 57 -1.53 10.24 -10.46
C LEU A 57 -1.19 9.03 -9.61
N ASP A 58 -0.09 9.07 -8.86
CA ASP A 58 0.35 7.96 -8.01
C ASP A 58 -0.73 7.55 -7.00
N SER A 59 -1.30 8.52 -6.29
CA SER A 59 -2.38 8.25 -5.34
C SER A 59 -3.64 7.73 -6.04
N LEU A 60 -3.97 8.26 -7.23
CA LEU A 60 -5.16 7.86 -7.98
C LEU A 60 -5.03 6.46 -8.59
N ALA A 61 -3.93 6.20 -9.29
CA ALA A 61 -3.62 4.90 -9.87
C ALA A 61 -3.49 3.83 -8.79
N GLY A 62 -2.84 4.15 -7.66
CA GLY A 62 -2.80 3.29 -6.48
C GLY A 62 -4.19 2.90 -5.98
N LYS A 63 -5.10 3.88 -5.81
CA LYS A 63 -6.48 3.61 -5.39
C LYS A 63 -7.22 2.69 -6.37
N ILE A 64 -7.06 2.90 -7.68
CA ILE A 64 -7.66 2.05 -8.71
C ILE A 64 -7.13 0.61 -8.60
N ILE A 65 -5.81 0.44 -8.53
CA ILE A 65 -5.17 -0.89 -8.40
C ILE A 65 -5.64 -1.60 -7.13
N ILE A 66 -5.70 -0.91 -5.99
CA ILE A 66 -6.18 -1.50 -4.73
C ILE A 66 -7.66 -1.88 -4.83
N GLN A 67 -8.49 -1.08 -5.50
CA GLN A 67 -9.89 -1.38 -5.72
C GLN A 67 -10.06 -2.63 -6.57
N ASP A 68 -9.29 -2.77 -7.65
CA ASP A 68 -9.29 -3.97 -8.49
C ASP A 68 -8.82 -5.21 -7.70
N LEU A 69 -7.75 -5.08 -6.90
CA LEU A 69 -7.28 -6.14 -6.02
C LEU A 69 -8.35 -6.58 -5.01
N LYS A 70 -9.16 -5.64 -4.49
CA LYS A 70 -10.28 -5.94 -3.61
C LYS A 70 -11.38 -6.70 -4.35
N GLU A 71 -11.73 -6.29 -5.58
CA GLU A 71 -12.70 -7.01 -6.40
C GLU A 71 -12.23 -8.44 -6.72
N LEU A 72 -10.95 -8.62 -7.01
CA LEU A 72 -10.36 -9.93 -7.27
C LEU A 72 -10.44 -10.91 -6.09
N THR A 73 -10.61 -10.42 -4.86
CA THR A 73 -10.80 -11.29 -3.70
C THR A 73 -12.07 -12.14 -3.82
N THR A 74 -13.09 -11.68 -4.55
CA THR A 74 -14.35 -12.41 -4.76
C THR A 74 -14.33 -13.27 -6.03
N LEU A 75 -13.56 -12.86 -7.05
CA LEU A 75 -13.53 -13.52 -8.35
C LEU A 75 -12.53 -14.68 -8.41
N LYS A 76 -11.41 -14.60 -7.66
CA LYS A 76 -10.35 -15.61 -7.74
C LYS A 76 -10.78 -16.95 -7.10
N PRO A 77 -10.15 -18.07 -7.50
CA PRO A 77 -10.29 -19.34 -6.79
C PRO A 77 -9.94 -19.20 -5.30
N VAL A 78 -10.73 -19.85 -4.44
CA VAL A 78 -10.57 -19.77 -2.98
C VAL A 78 -9.14 -20.12 -2.55
N ASN A 79 -8.57 -21.20 -3.09
CA ASN A 79 -7.26 -21.71 -2.69
C ASN A 79 -6.06 -20.97 -3.31
N GLN A 80 -6.32 -20.00 -4.20
CA GLN A 80 -5.24 -19.28 -4.84
C GLN A 80 -4.66 -18.22 -3.89
N LYS A 81 -3.35 -18.33 -3.60
CA LYS A 81 -2.60 -17.33 -2.85
C LYS A 81 -2.06 -16.25 -3.78
N ILE A 82 -2.14 -14.99 -3.34
CA ILE A 82 -1.61 -13.84 -4.07
C ILE A 82 -0.68 -13.06 -3.15
N ASN A 83 0.53 -12.78 -3.63
CA ASN A 83 1.47 -11.91 -2.95
C ASN A 83 1.26 -10.48 -3.44
N VAL A 84 0.98 -9.56 -2.53
CA VAL A 84 0.82 -8.13 -2.81
C VAL A 84 1.95 -7.40 -2.13
N VAL A 85 2.81 -6.73 -2.91
CA VAL A 85 3.92 -5.95 -2.40
C VAL A 85 3.60 -4.48 -2.62
N LEU A 86 3.52 -3.72 -1.54
CA LEU A 86 3.26 -2.29 -1.54
C LEU A 86 4.51 -1.58 -1.05
N ASP A 87 5.28 -1.06 -2.01
CA ASP A 87 6.40 -0.19 -1.71
C ASP A 87 5.88 1.21 -1.35
N GLU A 88 6.52 1.93 -0.43
CA GLU A 88 6.03 3.24 0.05
C GLU A 88 4.53 3.22 0.41
N PHE A 89 4.15 2.32 1.32
CA PHE A 89 2.77 2.04 1.69
C PHE A 89 1.94 3.30 2.02
N ASN A 90 2.57 4.34 2.57
CA ASN A 90 1.95 5.62 2.88
C ASN A 90 1.31 6.33 1.68
N VAL A 91 1.80 6.10 0.45
CA VAL A 91 1.20 6.63 -0.79
C VAL A 91 -0.20 6.03 -1.03
N PHE A 92 -0.41 4.79 -0.58
CA PHE A 92 -1.64 4.02 -0.78
C PHE A 92 -2.59 4.06 0.43
N ALA A 93 -2.15 4.62 1.57
CA ALA A 93 -2.87 4.62 2.84
C ALA A 93 -4.26 5.25 2.72
N ASN A 94 -5.29 4.41 2.72
CA ASN A 94 -6.70 4.77 2.69
C ASN A 94 -7.56 3.65 3.33
N GLU A 95 -8.83 3.92 3.57
CA GLU A 95 -9.74 2.94 4.20
C GLU A 95 -9.88 1.64 3.40
N THR A 96 -9.80 1.71 2.07
CA THR A 96 -9.93 0.52 1.20
C THR A 96 -8.78 -0.43 1.40
N ILE A 97 -7.53 0.06 1.44
CA ILE A 97 -6.37 -0.81 1.66
C ILE A 97 -6.33 -1.36 3.08
N VAL A 98 -6.74 -0.57 4.08
CA VAL A 98 -6.86 -1.03 5.48
C VAL A 98 -7.85 -2.18 5.58
N ASN A 99 -9.01 -2.06 4.94
CA ASN A 99 -10.01 -3.14 4.89
C ASN A 99 -9.48 -4.41 4.21
N LEU A 100 -8.67 -4.25 3.16
CA LEU A 100 -8.03 -5.37 2.47
C LEU A 100 -6.99 -6.05 3.37
N ILE A 101 -6.15 -5.29 4.09
CA ILE A 101 -5.15 -5.83 5.02
C ILE A 101 -5.83 -6.58 6.17
N ASN A 102 -6.85 -5.99 6.79
CA ASN A 102 -7.59 -6.58 7.91
C ASN A 102 -8.24 -7.93 7.55
N LYS A 103 -8.59 -8.13 6.27
CA LYS A 103 -9.25 -9.36 5.78
C LYS A 103 -8.35 -10.20 4.87
N SER A 104 -7.07 -9.84 4.75
CA SER A 104 -6.10 -10.44 3.82
C SER A 104 -6.01 -11.97 3.97
N ARG A 105 -6.00 -12.45 5.22
CA ARG A 105 -5.98 -13.89 5.54
C ARG A 105 -7.16 -14.65 4.93
N SER A 106 -8.38 -14.12 5.10
CA SER A 106 -9.60 -14.72 4.54
C SER A 106 -9.62 -14.72 3.01
N PHE A 107 -8.90 -13.78 2.40
CA PHE A 107 -8.76 -13.67 0.96
C PHE A 107 -7.55 -14.41 0.38
N ASN A 108 -6.77 -15.13 1.20
CA ASN A 108 -5.50 -15.74 0.77
C ASN A 108 -4.53 -14.73 0.13
N TYR A 109 -4.53 -13.48 0.62
CA TYR A 109 -3.57 -12.46 0.24
C TYR A 109 -2.43 -12.43 1.26
N GLN A 110 -1.20 -12.45 0.77
CA GLN A 110 -0.01 -12.21 1.57
C GLN A 110 0.50 -10.82 1.22
N CYS A 111 0.29 -9.87 2.13
CA CYS A 111 0.68 -8.48 1.93
C CYS A 111 2.07 -8.21 2.53
N PHE A 112 2.93 -7.58 1.75
CA PHE A 112 4.23 -7.05 2.15
C PHE A 112 4.16 -5.52 2.06
N LEU A 113 4.39 -4.85 3.18
CA LEU A 113 4.23 -3.41 3.31
C LEU A 113 5.59 -2.82 3.67
N SER A 114 6.09 -1.86 2.89
CA SER A 114 7.28 -1.08 3.23
C SER A 114 6.91 0.37 3.56
N PHE A 115 7.61 0.97 4.52
CA PHE A 115 7.52 2.38 4.88
C PHE A 115 8.80 2.77 5.64
N GLN A 116 9.12 4.05 5.73
CA GLN A 116 10.38 4.51 6.31
C GLN A 116 10.28 4.74 7.82
N THR A 117 9.16 5.30 8.27
CA THR A 117 8.92 5.67 9.66
C THR A 117 7.49 5.34 10.08
N THR A 118 7.23 5.23 11.38
CA THR A 118 5.85 5.13 11.89
C THR A 118 5.04 6.39 11.61
N ASN A 119 5.70 7.52 11.35
CA ASN A 119 5.03 8.76 10.98
C ASN A 119 4.43 8.70 9.57
N ASP A 120 4.98 7.89 8.66
CA ASP A 120 4.43 7.70 7.32
C ASP A 120 3.05 7.02 7.36
N LEU A 121 2.76 6.28 8.44
CA LEU A 121 1.47 5.65 8.70
C LEU A 121 0.43 6.62 9.28
N LYS A 122 0.83 7.86 9.59
CA LYS A 122 -0.05 8.92 10.08
C LYS A 122 -0.37 9.85 8.93
N THR A 123 -1.55 9.69 8.33
CA THR A 123 -2.08 10.62 7.33
C THR A 123 -2.99 11.63 8.01
N ASN A 124 -3.33 12.73 7.31
CA ASN A 124 -4.05 13.89 7.88
C ASN A 124 -5.26 13.53 8.75
N ASN A 125 -5.96 12.42 8.45
CA ASN A 125 -7.17 12.01 9.15
C ASN A 125 -7.09 10.61 9.77
N MET A 126 -5.97 9.88 9.66
CA MET A 126 -5.87 8.49 10.11
C MET A 126 -4.50 8.18 10.69
N ASN A 127 -4.49 7.50 11.84
CA ASN A 127 -3.30 6.84 12.35
C ASN A 127 -3.43 5.35 12.08
N LEU A 128 -2.68 4.86 11.09
CA LEU A 128 -2.72 3.46 10.68
C LEU A 128 -1.72 2.59 11.46
N THR A 129 -0.86 3.19 12.29
CA THR A 129 0.23 2.48 12.98
C THR A 129 -0.27 1.24 13.72
N ASP A 130 -1.20 1.41 14.66
CA ASP A 130 -1.70 0.29 15.47
C ASP A 130 -2.47 -0.74 14.65
N THR A 131 -3.16 -0.29 13.59
CA THR A 131 -3.89 -1.18 12.69
C THR A 131 -2.92 -2.05 11.90
N ILE A 132 -1.85 -1.49 11.37
CA ILE A 132 -0.86 -2.22 10.60
C ILE A 132 -0.10 -3.18 11.51
N PHE A 133 0.49 -2.67 12.59
CA PHE A 133 1.27 -3.48 13.53
C PHE A 133 0.42 -4.57 14.24
N GLY A 134 -0.88 -4.35 14.44
CA GLY A 134 -1.79 -5.36 14.97
C GLY A 134 -2.20 -6.46 13.98
N ASN A 135 -2.05 -6.25 12.68
CA ASN A 135 -2.45 -7.23 11.65
C ASN A 135 -1.27 -8.01 11.06
N VAL A 136 -0.07 -7.42 11.01
CA VAL A 136 1.13 -8.08 10.49
C VAL A 136 1.63 -9.14 11.47
N SER A 137 2.02 -10.30 10.94
CA SER A 137 2.62 -11.37 11.75
C SER A 137 4.14 -11.30 11.80
N ASN A 138 4.76 -10.65 10.82
CA ASN A 138 6.21 -10.58 10.67
C ASN A 138 6.62 -9.12 10.49
N ILE A 139 7.66 -8.72 11.22
CA ILE A 139 8.25 -7.38 11.13
C ILE A 139 9.72 -7.56 10.78
N VAL A 140 10.16 -6.87 9.73
CA VAL A 140 11.57 -6.80 9.34
C VAL A 140 12.03 -5.36 9.52
N CYS A 141 12.98 -5.16 10.42
CA CYS A 141 13.51 -3.85 10.72
C CYS A 141 14.90 -3.68 10.08
N HIS A 142 15.04 -2.68 9.22
CA HIS A 142 16.35 -2.23 8.72
C HIS A 142 16.94 -1.18 9.68
N ASN A 143 17.96 -0.44 9.23
CA ASN A 143 18.53 0.63 10.03
C ASN A 143 17.52 1.78 10.23
N ILE A 144 17.14 2.06 11.49
CA ILE A 144 16.24 3.16 11.84
C ILE A 144 17.07 4.35 12.34
N LYS A 145 16.84 5.52 11.73
CA LYS A 145 17.46 6.79 12.17
C LYS A 145 16.52 7.66 13.02
N ASP A 146 15.21 7.47 12.89
CA ASP A 146 14.21 8.22 13.65
C ASP A 146 14.04 7.63 15.07
N PRO A 147 14.35 8.38 16.14
CA PRO A 147 14.26 7.87 17.52
C PRO A 147 12.86 7.39 17.90
N ASN A 148 11.81 8.07 17.43
CA ASN A 148 10.43 7.70 17.77
C ASN A 148 10.03 6.35 17.16
N THR A 149 10.40 6.12 15.89
CA THR A 149 10.23 4.85 15.21
C THR A 149 11.07 3.75 15.88
N ALA A 150 12.31 4.06 16.28
CA ALA A 150 13.18 3.10 16.95
C ALA A 150 12.59 2.64 18.29
N GLU A 151 12.12 3.58 19.12
CA GLU A 151 11.50 3.29 20.41
C GLU A 151 10.21 2.47 20.22
N TYR A 152 9.34 2.87 19.29
CA TYR A 152 8.11 2.13 18.99
C TYR A 152 8.42 0.70 18.56
N VAL A 153 9.32 0.52 17.59
CA VAL A 153 9.69 -0.81 17.10
C VAL A 153 10.34 -1.64 18.21
N ALA A 154 11.23 -1.06 19.03
CA ALA A 154 11.81 -1.75 20.18
C ALA A 154 10.73 -2.23 21.17
N SER A 155 9.73 -1.38 21.46
CA SER A 155 8.60 -1.77 22.31
C SER A 155 7.76 -2.92 21.74
N VAL A 156 7.63 -2.98 20.40
CA VAL A 156 6.89 -4.05 19.70
C VAL A 156 7.65 -5.38 19.78
N PHE A 157 8.98 -5.36 19.65
CA PHE A 157 9.81 -6.55 19.84
C PHE A 157 9.84 -7.01 21.31
N GLY A 158 9.70 -6.06 22.23
CA GLY A 158 9.71 -6.31 23.68
C GLY A 158 11.12 -6.42 24.25
N THR A 159 11.18 -6.71 25.54
CA THR A 159 12.42 -6.87 26.31
C THR A 159 12.48 -8.25 26.94
N GLN A 160 13.69 -8.70 27.25
CA GLN A 160 13.92 -9.92 28.02
C GLN A 160 14.67 -9.55 29.30
N GLU A 161 14.18 -10.05 30.43
CA GLU A 161 14.90 -9.94 31.69
C GLU A 161 16.19 -10.76 31.62
N THR A 162 17.28 -10.20 32.13
CA THR A 162 18.60 -10.85 32.12
C THR A 162 19.35 -10.51 33.40
N GLU A 163 20.11 -11.48 33.91
CA GLU A 163 20.98 -11.28 35.07
C GLU A 163 22.39 -10.95 34.60
N LYS A 164 22.93 -9.82 35.07
CA LYS A 164 24.30 -9.39 34.77
C LYS A 164 25.15 -9.43 36.04
N ILE A 165 26.09 -10.37 36.11
CA ILE A 165 27.07 -10.44 37.19
C ILE A 165 28.22 -9.47 36.86
N THR A 166 28.42 -8.47 37.70
CA THR A 166 29.52 -7.50 37.56
C THR A 166 30.59 -7.74 38.63
N HIS A 167 31.84 -7.94 38.22
CA HIS A 167 33.00 -8.00 39.11
C HIS A 167 33.86 -6.76 38.89
N GLN A 168 34.32 -6.17 39.99
CA GLN A 168 35.38 -5.17 39.96
C GLN A 168 36.72 -5.89 39.94
N LEU A 169 37.60 -5.52 39.01
CA LEU A 169 38.97 -6.00 38.95
C LEU A 169 39.87 -4.96 39.65
N ASP A 170 40.73 -5.43 40.56
CA ASP A 170 41.77 -4.64 41.24
C ASP A 170 42.95 -4.32 40.30
#